data_AF-A0A2V9PG73-F1
#
_entry.id   AF-A0A2V9PG73-F1
#
_cell.length_a   1.000
_cell.length_b   1.000
_cell.length_c   1.000
_cell.angle_alpha   90.00
_cell.angle_beta   90.00
_cell.angle_gamma   90.00
#
_symmetry.space_group_name_H-M   'P 1'
#
loop_
_entity.id
_entity.type
_entity.pdbx_description
1 polymer ?
#
loop_
_entity_poly.entity_id
_entity_poly.type
_entity_poly.pdbx_seq_one_letter_code
_entity_poly.pdbx_strand_id
1 'polypeptide(L)'
;MASSFSHADSAGVARRLTWIAFVAALGIIESSCGDVYRPVAQIIPGTPPNPAAVHFMAAVSTNGTINTGSASRIDVSGDTSLGVLQTGLMPVHAALIPNASKMYIANFGDDTVTENAPSNPTVTSTISLPQGAQPVFVHSAENGNVYVADFATSSVSVINATSNVVTTSIPVAA
;
A
#
# COMPACT_ATOMS: atom_id res chain seq x y z
N MET A 1 47.62 -28.16 -77.60
CA MET A 1 46.40 -27.48 -77.11
C MET A 1 45.94 -28.28 -75.89
N ALA A 2 46.37 -27.93 -74.68
CA ALA A 2 45.73 -26.97 -73.76
C ALA A 2 44.27 -27.38 -73.46
N SER A 3 43.79 -27.55 -72.23
CA SER A 3 44.33 -27.21 -70.90
C SER A 3 43.41 -27.79 -69.83
N SER A 4 44.00 -28.25 -68.73
CA SER A 4 43.36 -28.67 -67.49
C SER A 4 42.82 -27.49 -66.67
N PHE A 5 41.54 -27.52 -66.30
CA PHE A 5 40.88 -26.76 -65.22
C PHE A 5 39.65 -27.63 -64.84
N SER A 6 39.23 -27.89 -63.62
CA SER A 6 39.40 -27.26 -62.32
C SER A 6 39.03 -28.34 -61.28
N HIS A 7 39.90 -28.60 -60.30
CA HIS A 7 39.61 -29.47 -59.14
C HIS A 7 39.97 -28.78 -57.81
N ALA A 8 40.09 -27.44 -57.81
CA ALA A 8 40.70 -26.70 -56.70
C ALA A 8 39.75 -25.85 -55.84
N ASP A 9 38.45 -25.74 -56.14
CA ASP A 9 37.56 -24.77 -55.46
C ASP A 9 36.63 -25.32 -54.36
N SER A 10 36.49 -26.65 -54.21
CA SER A 10 35.52 -27.21 -53.26
C SER A 10 35.92 -27.05 -51.78
N ALA A 11 37.22 -27.13 -51.47
CA ALA A 11 37.73 -27.02 -50.10
C ALA A 11 37.64 -25.59 -49.54
N GLY A 12 37.81 -24.57 -50.39
CA GLY A 12 37.70 -23.16 -50.00
C GLY A 12 36.27 -22.75 -49.69
N VAL A 13 35.32 -23.26 -50.47
CA VAL A 13 33.88 -23.03 -50.27
C VAL A 13 33.39 -23.70 -48.99
N ALA A 14 33.80 -24.95 -48.73
CA ALA A 14 33.46 -25.67 -47.50
C ALA A 14 33.93 -24.90 -46.25
N ARG A 15 35.19 -24.44 -46.23
CA ARG A 15 35.74 -23.69 -45.10
C ARG A 15 35.01 -22.37 -44.84
N ARG A 16 34.61 -21.65 -45.91
CA ARG A 16 33.84 -20.41 -45.80
C ARG A 16 32.44 -20.66 -45.23
N LEU A 17 31.78 -21.73 -45.65
CA LEU A 17 30.47 -22.12 -45.12
C LEU A 17 30.56 -22.49 -43.63
N THR A 18 31.62 -23.21 -43.21
CA THR A 18 31.81 -23.53 -41.78
C THR A 18 32.03 -22.27 -40.94
N TRP A 19 32.81 -21.30 -41.45
CA TRP A 19 33.03 -20.03 -40.76
C TRP A 19 31.76 -19.17 -40.68
N ILE A 20 30.97 -19.10 -41.75
CA ILE A 20 29.68 -18.38 -41.75
C ILE A 20 28.72 -19.03 -40.76
N ALA A 21 28.64 -20.36 -40.73
CA ALA A 21 27.81 -21.08 -39.76
C ALA A 21 28.25 -20.85 -38.32
N PHE A 22 29.56 -20.80 -38.06
CA PHE A 22 30.10 -20.51 -36.73
C PHE A 22 29.79 -19.09 -36.26
N VAL A 23 29.96 -18.10 -37.13
CA VAL A 23 29.62 -16.70 -36.83
C VAL A 23 28.11 -16.51 -36.65
N ALA A 24 27.30 -17.19 -37.45
CA ALA A 24 25.85 -17.18 -37.29
C ALA A 24 25.41 -17.80 -35.95
N ALA A 25 26.02 -18.91 -35.54
CA ALA A 25 25.74 -19.56 -34.26
C ALA A 25 26.11 -18.65 -33.07
N LEU A 26 27.26 -17.98 -33.12
CA LEU A 26 27.66 -16.99 -32.12
C LEU A 26 26.70 -15.79 -32.06
N GLY A 27 26.27 -15.29 -33.22
CA GLY A 27 25.28 -14.20 -33.29
C GLY A 27 23.93 -14.59 -32.67
N ILE A 28 23.48 -15.84 -32.86
CA ILE A 28 22.25 -16.34 -32.24
C ILE A 28 22.39 -16.38 -30.72
N ILE A 29 23.53 -16.85 -30.19
CA ILE A 29 23.79 -16.94 -28.75
C ILE A 29 23.78 -15.55 -28.09
N GLU A 30 24.42 -14.54 -28.71
CA GLU A 30 24.46 -13.17 -28.17
C GLU A 30 23.11 -12.43 -28.29
N SER A 31 22.29 -12.80 -29.29
CA SER A 31 20.93 -12.25 -29.46
C SER A 31 19.84 -12.94 -28.63
N SER A 32 20.19 -14.03 -27.92
CA SER A 32 19.34 -14.64 -26.92
C SER A 32 19.33 -13.74 -25.68
N CYS A 33 18.59 -12.63 -25.76
CA CYS A 33 18.23 -11.82 -24.61
C CYS A 33 17.78 -12.77 -23.49
N GLY A 34 18.52 -12.80 -22.39
CA GLY A 34 18.16 -13.62 -21.24
C GLY A 34 16.72 -13.30 -20.86
N ASP A 35 15.84 -14.29 -20.97
CA ASP A 35 14.49 -14.18 -20.47
C ASP A 35 14.61 -13.69 -19.03
N VAL A 36 14.20 -12.45 -18.79
CA VAL A 36 14.17 -11.89 -17.44
C VAL A 36 13.35 -12.87 -16.62
N TYR A 37 14.02 -13.59 -15.72
CA TYR A 37 13.36 -14.52 -14.81
C TYR A 37 12.32 -13.74 -14.03
N ARG A 38 11.08 -13.77 -14.51
CA ARG A 38 9.89 -13.39 -13.76
C ARG A 38 9.42 -14.67 -13.12
N PRO A 39 9.62 -14.86 -11.80
CA PRO A 39 8.99 -15.98 -11.12
C PRO A 39 7.49 -15.86 -11.36
N VAL A 40 6.93 -16.79 -12.15
CA VAL A 40 5.50 -17.00 -12.20
C VAL A 40 5.17 -17.66 -10.87
N ALA A 41 4.62 -16.87 -9.94
CA ALA A 41 4.02 -17.42 -8.74
C ALA A 41 2.89 -18.35 -9.22
N GLN A 42 3.14 -19.66 -9.24
CA GLN A 42 2.10 -20.62 -9.50
C GLN A 42 1.21 -20.61 -8.25
N ILE A 43 0.03 -19.98 -8.38
CA ILE A 43 -0.99 -20.02 -7.34
C ILE A 43 -1.37 -21.50 -7.20
N ILE A 44 -0.95 -22.15 -6.12
CA ILE A 44 -1.53 -23.42 -5.72
C ILE A 44 -2.96 -23.06 -5.31
N PRO A 45 -4.02 -23.50 -6.01
CA PRO A 45 -5.38 -23.29 -5.53
C PRO A 45 -5.63 -24.32 -4.42
N GLY A 46 -4.90 -24.17 -3.31
CA GLY A 46 -5.41 -24.65 -2.05
C GLY A 46 -6.60 -23.77 -1.75
N THR A 47 -7.79 -24.35 -1.58
CA THR A 47 -8.88 -23.63 -0.90
C THR A 47 -8.34 -23.26 0.47
N PRO A 48 -7.96 -21.99 0.71
CA PRO A 48 -7.42 -21.60 2.01
C PRO A 48 -8.50 -21.91 3.04
N PRO A 49 -8.18 -22.40 4.24
CA PRO A 49 -9.15 -22.40 5.32
C PRO A 49 -9.66 -20.96 5.43
N ASN A 50 -10.97 -20.77 5.24
CA ASN A 50 -11.63 -19.45 5.18
C ASN A 50 -11.07 -18.54 6.28
N PRO A 51 -10.13 -17.62 5.95
CA PRO A 51 -9.48 -16.82 6.95
C PRO A 51 -10.43 -15.66 7.28
N ALA A 52 -10.46 -15.21 8.53
CA ALA A 52 -11.48 -14.35 9.13
C ALA A 52 -12.11 -13.29 8.20
N ALA A 53 -13.36 -12.88 8.44
CA ALA A 53 -14.14 -11.98 7.58
C ALA A 53 -13.48 -10.63 7.21
N VAL A 54 -12.34 -10.28 7.82
CA VAL A 54 -11.67 -8.99 7.69
C VAL A 54 -10.13 -9.16 7.69
N HIS A 55 -9.50 -9.02 6.52
CA HIS A 55 -8.04 -9.01 6.32
C HIS A 55 -7.62 -7.72 5.62
N PHE A 56 -7.40 -6.64 6.37
CA PHE A 56 -6.88 -5.41 5.77
C PHE A 56 -5.82 -4.73 6.63
N MET A 57 -4.97 -3.96 5.96
CA MET A 57 -4.12 -2.94 6.57
C MET A 57 -4.65 -1.57 6.13
N ALA A 58 -4.62 -0.60 7.04
CA ALA A 58 -4.77 0.81 6.69
C ALA A 58 -3.44 1.51 6.92
N ALA A 59 -2.91 2.15 5.87
CA ALA A 59 -1.72 2.97 5.93
C ALA A 59 -2.12 4.44 5.87
N VAL A 60 -1.77 5.18 6.92
CA VAL A 60 -2.04 6.62 7.03
C VAL A 60 -0.81 7.38 6.54
N SER A 61 -1.03 8.37 5.67
CA SER A 61 0.00 9.19 5.07
C SER A 61 -0.32 10.67 5.27
N THR A 62 0.64 11.40 5.83
CA THR A 62 0.63 12.86 5.83
C THR A 62 1.02 13.37 4.45
N ASN A 63 0.16 14.15 3.79
CA ASN A 63 0.47 14.78 2.49
C ASN A 63 1.02 16.20 2.68
N GLY A 64 1.93 16.36 3.64
CA GLY A 64 2.41 17.66 4.12
C GLY A 64 1.49 18.30 5.15
N THR A 65 1.70 19.60 5.42
CA THR A 65 1.02 20.34 6.50
C THR A 65 -0.26 21.05 6.07
N ILE A 66 -0.39 21.35 4.77
CA ILE A 66 -1.49 22.16 4.22
C ILE A 66 -2.46 21.37 3.33
N ASN A 67 -2.13 20.12 3.00
CA ASN A 67 -3.02 19.26 2.22
C ASN A 67 -3.65 18.22 3.13
N THR A 68 -4.85 17.78 2.75
CA THR A 68 -5.51 16.62 3.36
C THR A 68 -4.60 15.40 3.25
N GLY A 69 -4.48 14.67 4.35
CA GLY A 69 -3.81 13.39 4.36
C GLY A 69 -4.62 12.32 3.63
N SER A 70 -4.06 11.12 3.60
CA SER A 70 -4.73 9.96 3.00
C SER A 70 -4.60 8.73 3.88
N ALA A 71 -5.60 7.86 3.81
CA ALA A 71 -5.56 6.52 4.37
C ALA A 71 -5.76 5.51 3.25
N SER A 72 -4.68 4.82 2.88
CA SER A 72 -4.72 3.76 1.87
C SER A 72 -5.10 2.45 2.52
N ARG A 73 -5.99 1.71 1.89
CA ARG A 73 -6.43 0.41 2.39
C ARG A 73 -5.94 -0.71 1.49
N ILE A 74 -5.40 -1.75 2.12
CA ILE A 74 -4.82 -2.91 1.42
C ILE A 74 -5.46 -4.18 1.98
N ASP A 75 -6.02 -5.01 1.10
CA ASP A 75 -6.33 -6.41 1.42
C ASP A 75 -5.02 -7.17 1.54
N VAL A 76 -4.72 -7.65 2.75
CA VAL A 76 -3.46 -8.36 3.01
C VAL A 76 -3.50 -9.82 2.55
N SER A 77 -4.67 -10.33 2.15
CA SER A 77 -4.82 -11.70 1.64
C SER A 77 -4.24 -11.85 0.23
N GLY A 78 -4.12 -10.74 -0.50
CA GLY A 78 -3.65 -10.72 -1.89
C GLY A 78 -2.99 -9.40 -2.29
N ASP A 79 -2.46 -8.65 -1.32
CA ASP A 79 -1.77 -7.36 -1.50
C ASP A 79 -2.51 -6.37 -2.43
N THR A 80 -3.83 -6.36 -2.36
CA THR A 80 -4.67 -5.62 -3.29
C THR A 80 -5.11 -4.29 -2.68
N SER A 81 -4.93 -3.19 -3.40
CA SER A 81 -5.46 -1.89 -2.97
C SER A 81 -6.99 -1.89 -3.02
N LEU A 82 -7.62 -1.59 -1.88
CA LEU A 82 -9.07 -1.47 -1.72
C LEU A 82 -9.56 -0.02 -1.82
N GLY A 83 -8.65 0.92 -2.09
CA GLY A 83 -8.96 2.33 -2.25
C GLY A 83 -8.21 3.22 -1.28
N VAL A 84 -8.37 4.53 -1.52
CA VAL A 84 -7.73 5.58 -0.74
C VAL A 84 -8.81 6.54 -0.25
N LEU A 85 -8.87 6.70 1.07
CA LEU A 85 -9.69 7.69 1.74
C LEU A 85 -8.90 8.99 1.90
N GLN A 86 -9.54 10.15 1.71
CA GLN A 86 -8.97 11.44 2.12
C GLN A 86 -9.34 11.73 3.59
N THR A 87 -8.36 12.08 4.40
CA THR A 87 -8.53 12.42 5.81
C THR A 87 -8.54 13.94 6.02
N GLY A 88 -8.47 14.39 7.27
CA GLY A 88 -8.12 15.77 7.59
C GLY A 88 -6.63 16.09 7.38
N LEU A 89 -6.20 17.25 7.87
CA LEU A 89 -4.82 17.73 7.76
C LEU A 89 -3.88 17.02 8.74
N MET A 90 -2.69 16.66 8.25
CA MET A 90 -1.64 16.01 9.05
C MET A 90 -2.16 14.83 9.91
N PRO A 91 -2.69 13.76 9.32
CA PRO A 91 -3.10 12.60 10.09
C PRO A 91 -1.88 11.90 10.70
N VAL A 92 -1.94 11.56 11.98
CA VAL A 92 -0.77 11.04 12.73
C VAL A 92 -0.97 9.66 13.33
N HIS A 93 -2.22 9.27 13.58
CA HIS A 93 -2.54 7.98 14.18
C HIS A 93 -3.92 7.50 13.77
N ALA A 94 -4.12 6.18 13.75
CA ALA A 94 -5.42 5.57 13.51
C ALA A 94 -5.69 4.43 14.49
N ALA A 95 -6.96 4.23 14.85
CA ALA A 95 -7.41 3.13 15.70
C ALA A 95 -8.68 2.51 15.15
N LEU A 96 -8.76 1.19 15.27
CA LEU A 96 -9.99 0.42 15.04
C LEU A 96 -10.76 0.28 16.33
N ILE A 97 -12.09 0.28 16.24
CA ILE A 97 -12.90 -0.19 17.35
C ILE A 97 -12.82 -1.72 17.45
N PRO A 98 -13.05 -2.33 18.63
CA PRO A 98 -12.80 -3.76 18.85
C PRO A 98 -13.52 -4.71 17.88
N ASN A 99 -14.70 -4.34 17.38
CA ASN A 99 -15.45 -5.14 16.40
C ASN A 99 -15.11 -4.81 14.94
N ALA A 100 -14.10 -3.97 14.69
CA ALA A 100 -13.65 -3.49 13.38
C ALA A 100 -14.76 -2.88 12.48
N SER A 101 -15.85 -2.37 13.06
CA SER A 101 -16.91 -1.70 12.27
C SER A 101 -16.63 -0.22 12.00
N LYS A 102 -15.70 0.39 12.75
CA LYS A 102 -15.26 1.79 12.60
C LYS A 102 -13.74 1.92 12.77
N MET A 103 -13.17 2.88 12.07
CA MET A 103 -11.82 3.38 12.20
C MET A 103 -11.87 4.87 12.52
N TYR A 104 -10.98 5.32 13.40
CA TYR A 104 -10.81 6.71 13.78
C TYR A 104 -9.37 7.13 13.46
N ILE A 105 -9.20 8.28 12.82
CA ILE A 105 -7.90 8.82 12.40
C ILE A 105 -7.73 10.21 13.00
N ALA A 106 -6.72 10.40 13.84
CA ALA A 106 -6.40 11.68 14.46
C ALA A 106 -5.70 12.60 13.45
N ASN A 107 -6.30 13.77 13.19
CA ASN A 107 -5.80 14.78 12.26
C ASN A 107 -5.22 15.95 13.06
N PHE A 108 -3.89 15.98 13.18
CA PHE A 108 -3.18 16.95 13.99
C PHE A 108 -3.37 18.40 13.50
N GLY A 109 -3.46 18.58 12.17
CA GLY A 109 -3.36 19.91 11.55
C GLY A 109 -4.66 20.71 11.52
N ASP A 110 -5.80 20.08 11.78
CA ASP A 110 -7.12 20.73 11.73
C ASP A 110 -7.99 20.48 12.97
N ASP A 111 -7.42 19.93 14.05
CA ASP A 111 -8.12 19.62 15.30
C ASP A 111 -9.35 18.71 15.09
N THR A 112 -9.23 17.70 14.23
CA THR A 112 -10.32 16.76 13.95
C THR A 112 -9.94 15.29 14.10
N VAL A 113 -10.97 14.43 14.16
CA VAL A 113 -10.85 12.99 13.95
C VAL A 113 -11.71 12.59 12.77
N THR A 114 -11.11 11.92 11.77
CA THR A 114 -11.86 11.29 10.67
C THR A 114 -12.37 9.94 11.13
N GLU A 115 -13.65 9.65 10.92
CA GLU A 115 -14.25 8.34 11.13
C GLU A 115 -14.70 7.73 9.81
N ASN A 116 -14.41 6.44 9.63
CA ASN A 116 -14.86 5.66 8.49
C ASN A 116 -15.09 4.20 8.86
N ALA A 117 -16.00 3.53 8.15
CA ALA A 117 -16.06 2.08 8.17
C ALA A 117 -14.75 1.52 7.56
N PRO A 118 -14.06 0.56 8.20
CA PRO A 118 -12.81 0.07 7.66
C PRO A 118 -13.00 -0.59 6.29
N SER A 119 -14.15 -1.19 6.02
CA SER A 119 -14.49 -1.79 4.72
C SER A 119 -14.73 -0.79 3.59
N ASN A 120 -14.85 0.52 3.89
CA ASN A 120 -15.26 1.54 2.94
C ASN A 120 -14.24 2.70 2.91
N PRO A 121 -13.62 2.99 1.75
CA PRO A 121 -12.67 4.10 1.61
C PRO A 121 -13.38 5.47 1.49
N THR A 122 -14.46 5.68 2.26
CA THR A 122 -15.24 6.93 2.27
C THR A 122 -15.37 7.45 3.70
N VAL A 123 -15.21 8.76 3.89
CA VAL A 123 -15.38 9.40 5.20
C VAL A 123 -16.84 9.25 5.59
N THR A 124 -17.09 8.69 6.77
CA THR A 124 -18.43 8.59 7.34
C THR A 124 -18.72 9.81 8.21
N SER A 125 -17.73 10.29 8.96
CA SER A 125 -17.86 11.49 9.78
C SER A 125 -16.51 12.19 9.96
N THR A 126 -16.56 13.51 10.14
CA THR A 126 -15.43 14.31 10.63
C THR A 126 -15.84 14.93 11.95
N ILE A 127 -15.11 14.60 13.01
CA ILE A 127 -15.43 14.94 14.38
C ILE A 127 -14.52 16.06 14.81
N SER A 128 -15.07 17.24 15.09
CA SER A 128 -14.31 18.38 15.59
C SER A 128 -13.96 18.19 17.06
N LEU A 129 -12.69 18.43 17.41
CA LEU A 129 -12.19 18.47 18.77
C LEU A 129 -12.20 19.92 19.30
N PRO A 130 -11.91 20.15 20.60
CA PRO A 130 -11.67 21.49 21.10
C PRO A 130 -10.62 22.23 20.26
N GLN A 131 -10.82 23.53 20.09
CA GLN A 131 -9.91 24.36 19.30
C GLN A 131 -8.48 24.29 19.86
N GLY A 132 -7.50 24.03 18.99
CA GLY A 132 -6.10 23.88 19.34
C GLY A 132 -5.77 22.54 20.01
N ALA A 133 -6.63 21.52 19.90
CA ALA A 133 -6.38 20.20 20.48
C ALA A 133 -5.06 19.58 20.00
N GLN A 134 -4.76 19.68 18.70
CA GLN A 134 -3.63 19.00 18.06
C GLN A 134 -3.56 17.51 18.45
N PRO A 135 -4.52 16.70 18.00
CA PRO A 135 -4.61 15.31 18.43
C PRO A 135 -3.39 14.51 17.94
N VAL A 136 -2.74 13.79 18.87
CA VAL A 136 -1.52 13.02 18.57
C VAL A 136 -1.72 11.51 18.62
N PHE A 137 -2.77 11.07 19.30
CA PHE A 137 -3.07 9.65 19.49
C PHE A 137 -4.57 9.45 19.64
N VAL A 138 -5.05 8.30 19.16
CA VAL A 138 -6.45 7.90 19.27
C VAL A 138 -6.53 6.44 19.69
N HIS A 139 -7.41 6.13 20.64
CA HIS A 139 -7.67 4.77 21.11
C HIS A 139 -9.16 4.54 21.27
N SER A 140 -9.67 3.39 20.82
CA SER A 140 -11.04 2.97 21.09
C SER A 140 -11.06 1.95 22.22
N ALA A 141 -11.89 2.22 23.23
CA ALA A 141 -12.12 1.30 24.32
C ALA A 141 -13.36 0.42 24.06
N GLU A 142 -13.43 -0.73 24.74
CA GLU A 142 -14.53 -1.69 24.62
C GLU A 142 -15.89 -1.15 25.10
N ASN A 143 -15.88 -0.06 25.87
CA ASN A 143 -17.10 0.59 26.37
C ASN A 143 -17.80 1.49 25.34
N GLY A 144 -17.32 1.53 24.09
CA GLY A 144 -17.90 2.36 23.04
C GLY A 144 -17.45 3.84 23.08
N ASN A 145 -16.43 4.17 23.88
CA ASN A 145 -15.78 5.47 23.82
C ASN A 145 -14.48 5.41 23.01
N VAL A 146 -14.13 6.54 22.42
CA VAL A 146 -12.85 6.79 21.76
C VAL A 146 -12.16 7.92 22.52
N TYR A 147 -10.93 7.69 22.94
CA TYR A 147 -10.10 8.63 23.69
C TYR A 147 -9.05 9.19 22.75
N VAL A 148 -8.96 10.51 22.69
CA VAL A 148 -8.03 11.25 21.84
C VAL A 148 -7.11 12.06 22.72
N ALA A 149 -5.81 11.85 22.60
CA ALA A 149 -4.82 12.65 23.33
C ALA A 149 -4.62 13.97 22.58
N ASP A 150 -5.01 15.08 23.22
CA ASP A 150 -4.94 16.43 22.68
C ASP A 150 -3.67 17.10 23.23
N PHE A 151 -2.62 17.13 22.41
CA PHE A 151 -1.28 17.54 22.85
C PHE A 151 -1.24 19.00 23.30
N ALA A 152 -1.79 19.93 22.50
CA ALA A 152 -1.63 21.35 22.77
C ALA A 152 -2.57 21.86 23.88
N THR A 153 -3.73 21.22 24.10
CA THR A 153 -4.63 21.58 25.20
C THR A 153 -4.33 20.82 26.51
N SER A 154 -3.37 19.89 26.51
CA SER A 154 -3.05 19.06 27.69
C SER A 154 -4.29 18.35 28.24
N SER A 155 -5.08 17.77 27.34
CA SER A 155 -6.34 17.09 27.67
C SER A 155 -6.51 15.78 26.91
N VAL A 156 -7.52 15.01 27.31
CA VAL A 156 -8.03 13.86 26.58
C VAL A 156 -9.48 14.12 26.20
N SER A 157 -9.76 14.23 24.90
CA SER A 157 -11.13 14.28 24.38
C SER A 157 -11.74 12.89 24.35
N VAL A 158 -12.96 12.77 24.88
CA VAL A 158 -13.76 11.54 24.88
C VAL A 158 -14.85 11.68 23.85
N ILE A 159 -14.85 10.81 22.85
CA ILE A 159 -15.84 10.72 21.79
C ILE A 159 -16.73 9.51 22.07
N ASN A 160 -18.05 9.68 21.99
CA ASN A 160 -18.96 8.55 21.97
C ASN A 160 -18.97 7.93 20.57
N ALA A 161 -18.57 6.66 20.44
CA ALA A 161 -18.44 6.00 19.14
C ALA A 161 -19.78 5.72 18.45
N THR A 162 -20.90 5.75 19.17
CA THR A 162 -22.23 5.58 18.56
C THR A 162 -22.69 6.88 17.89
N SER A 163 -22.59 8.01 18.59
CA SER A 163 -23.04 9.31 18.07
C SER A 163 -21.96 10.08 17.30
N ASN A 164 -20.68 9.69 17.40
CA ASN A 164 -19.53 10.43 16.87
C ASN A 164 -19.45 11.87 17.40
N VAL A 165 -19.78 12.07 18.69
CA VAL A 165 -19.76 13.39 19.35
C VAL A 165 -18.78 13.37 20.52
N VAL A 166 -18.00 14.45 20.67
CA VAL A 166 -17.18 14.70 21.86
C VAL A 166 -18.11 14.94 23.05
N THR A 167 -18.07 14.04 24.03
CA THR A 167 -18.92 14.11 25.23
C THR A 167 -18.22 14.76 26.41
N THR A 168 -16.89 14.73 26.46
CA THR A 168 -16.10 15.22 27.60
C THR A 168 -14.68 15.57 27.14
N SER A 169 -14.07 16.56 27.76
CA SER A 169 -12.63 16.80 27.72
C SER A 169 -12.07 16.66 29.13
N ILE A 170 -11.08 15.79 29.30
CA ILE A 170 -10.48 15.45 30.59
C ILE A 170 -9.10 16.11 30.66
N PRO A 171 -8.89 17.11 31.53
CA PRO A 171 -7.55 17.67 31.76
C PRO A 171 -6.62 16.61 32.35
N VAL A 172 -5.39 16.49 31.83
CA VAL A 172 -4.40 15.50 32.33
C VAL A 172 -3.38 16.07 33.33
N ALA A 173 -3.38 17.39 33.55
CA ALA A 173 -2.40 18.14 34.34
C ALA A 173 -0.95 17.97 33.85
N ALA A 174 -0.14 19.03 34.00
CA ALA A 174 1.29 19.03 33.69
C ALA A 174 2.12 18.60 34.91
#